data_AF-A0A250VIJ3-F1
#
_entry.id   AF-A0A250VIJ3-F1
#
_cell.length_a   1.000
_cell.length_b   1.000
_cell.length_c   1.000
_cell.angle_alpha   90.00
_cell.angle_beta   90.00
_cell.angle_gamma   90.00
#
_symmetry.space_group_name_H-M   'P 1'
#
loop_
_entity.id
_entity.type
_entity.pdbx_description
1 polymer ?
#
loop_
_entity_poly.entity_id
_entity_poly.type
_entity_poly.pdbx_seq_one_letter_code
_entity_poly.pdbx_strand_id
1 'polypeptide(L)'
;MRHDVACIEWALLWNVRHFPHRNGPPVPPRGPLPRVGRRTREIEAELDATGTYRQSSEELCLGARIAWRNNPQCIGKFYWKGLETRDCRDVGADGGDESALFEALVDHLRLAWNGGKVRMLLSVFAPTRPDRPGPRVWNGQLIRYAGYRQHDGSVVGDPETVDLTEAVLRLGWRGRGTEYDVLPLVIQWPGREPRLFDLPPDAVPEVRISHPDYPWFERLGLRWHAFPTISNQVLELGGLRYPLAPLH
;
A
#
# COMPACT_ATOMS: atom_id res chain seq x y z
N MET A 1 4.82 16.22 -28.86
CA MET A 1 4.35 15.33 -27.78
C MET A 1 3.97 16.17 -26.55
N ARG A 2 2.76 16.70 -26.56
CA ARG A 2 2.08 17.36 -25.42
C ARG A 2 0.67 16.78 -25.44
N HIS A 3 0.48 15.61 -24.86
CA HIS A 3 -0.84 15.00 -24.70
C HIS A 3 -1.03 14.68 -23.20
N ASP A 4 -2.19 15.06 -22.68
CA ASP A 4 -2.81 14.60 -21.42
C ASP A 4 -2.34 15.13 -20.05
N VAL A 5 -1.92 16.40 -19.95
CA VAL A 5 -1.97 17.11 -18.65
C VAL A 5 -3.42 17.51 -18.28
N ALA A 6 -4.28 17.72 -19.29
CA ALA A 6 -5.66 18.20 -19.12
C ALA A 6 -6.63 17.16 -18.52
N CYS A 7 -6.46 15.86 -18.83
CA CYS A 7 -7.31 14.80 -18.24
C CYS A 7 -7.08 14.64 -16.73
N ILE A 8 -5.88 14.94 -16.25
CA ILE A 8 -5.50 14.79 -14.84
C ILE A 8 -5.96 15.99 -14.02
N GLU A 9 -5.88 17.20 -14.58
CA GLU A 9 -6.58 18.36 -14.00
C GLU A 9 -8.09 18.11 -13.91
N TRP A 10 -8.70 17.44 -14.90
CA TRP A 10 -10.11 17.05 -14.83
C TRP A 10 -10.40 16.04 -13.72
N ALA A 11 -9.58 15.01 -13.51
CA ALA A 11 -9.77 14.05 -12.42
C ALA A 11 -9.64 14.70 -11.02
N LEU A 12 -8.74 15.68 -10.88
CA LEU A 12 -8.62 16.51 -9.67
C LEU A 12 -9.81 17.47 -9.49
N LEU A 13 -10.32 18.05 -10.59
CA LEU A 13 -11.49 18.95 -10.58
C LEU A 13 -12.83 18.21 -10.44
N TRP A 14 -12.93 16.96 -10.89
CA TRP A 14 -14.12 16.11 -10.76
C TRP A 14 -14.31 15.64 -9.31
N ASN A 15 -13.22 15.31 -8.61
CA ASN A 15 -13.24 15.04 -7.17
C ASN A 15 -13.90 16.19 -6.39
N VAL A 16 -13.63 17.45 -6.77
CA VAL A 16 -14.24 18.66 -6.15
C VAL A 16 -15.75 18.76 -6.43
N ARG A 17 -16.24 18.18 -7.53
CA ARG A 17 -17.61 18.38 -8.03
C ARG A 17 -18.59 17.27 -7.64
N HIS A 18 -18.13 16.03 -7.48
CA HIS A 18 -19.00 14.86 -7.24
C HIS A 18 -18.71 14.10 -5.94
N PHE A 19 -17.54 14.30 -5.32
CA PHE A 19 -17.20 13.72 -4.02
C PHE A 19 -16.75 14.84 -3.07
N PRO A 20 -17.67 15.64 -2.53
CA PRO A 20 -17.31 16.65 -1.55
C PRO A 20 -16.63 15.96 -0.35
N HIS A 21 -15.54 16.55 0.14
CA HIS A 21 -15.06 16.28 1.49
C HIS A 21 -16.25 16.24 2.45
N ARG A 22 -16.25 15.31 3.41
CA ARG A 22 -17.36 15.09 4.36
C ARG A 22 -17.88 16.34 5.07
N ASN A 23 -17.21 17.49 5.00
CA ASN A 23 -17.56 18.74 5.69
C ASN A 23 -17.41 20.02 4.81
N GLY A 24 -18.19 20.18 3.73
CA GLY A 24 -18.32 21.49 3.06
C GLY A 24 -19.09 21.48 1.73
N PRO A 25 -19.71 22.61 1.31
CA PRO A 25 -20.40 22.69 0.03
C PRO A 25 -19.41 22.65 -1.15
N PRO A 26 -19.81 22.09 -2.31
CA PRO A 26 -18.95 22.00 -3.48
C PRO A 26 -18.58 23.40 -4.01
N VAL A 27 -17.29 23.66 -4.16
CA VAL A 27 -16.79 24.92 -4.74
C VAL A 27 -16.78 24.75 -6.26
N PRO A 28 -17.53 25.55 -7.04
CA PRO A 28 -17.51 25.43 -8.49
C PRO A 28 -16.15 25.88 -9.05
N PRO A 29 -15.63 25.19 -10.09
CA PRO A 29 -14.37 25.59 -10.72
C PRO A 29 -14.50 26.99 -11.34
N ARG A 30 -13.53 27.86 -11.06
CA ARG A 30 -13.39 29.16 -11.73
C ARG A 30 -12.59 28.97 -13.02
N GLY A 31 -13.27 29.03 -14.16
CA GLY A 31 -12.66 29.05 -15.49
C GLY A 31 -13.30 28.07 -16.47
N PRO A 32 -13.12 28.28 -17.79
CA PRO A 32 -13.59 27.32 -18.79
C PRO A 32 -12.88 25.98 -18.59
N LEU A 33 -13.66 24.90 -18.58
CA LEU A 33 -13.13 23.53 -18.50
C LEU A 33 -12.14 23.30 -19.65
N PRO A 34 -11.01 22.61 -19.42
CA PRO A 34 -10.13 22.18 -20.51
C PRO A 34 -10.95 21.44 -21.56
N ARG A 35 -10.64 21.64 -22.85
CA ARG A 35 -11.37 21.04 -23.98
C ARG A 35 -11.62 19.55 -23.71
N VAL A 36 -12.89 19.16 -23.75
CA VAL A 36 -13.36 17.77 -23.57
C VAL A 36 -12.57 16.86 -24.51
N GLY A 37 -11.58 16.16 -23.96
CA GLY A 37 -10.76 15.21 -24.70
C GLY A 37 -11.55 13.93 -24.97
N ARG A 38 -11.09 13.12 -25.93
CA ARG A 38 -11.65 11.79 -26.20
C ARG A 38 -11.73 10.96 -24.91
N ARG A 39 -10.67 10.96 -24.11
CA ARG A 39 -10.58 10.20 -22.86
C ARG A 39 -11.61 10.64 -21.81
N THR A 40 -11.93 11.93 -21.73
CA THR A 40 -12.98 12.43 -20.82
C THR A 40 -14.35 11.84 -21.16
N ARG A 41 -14.70 11.78 -22.44
CA ARG A 41 -15.98 11.19 -22.88
C ARG A 41 -16.03 9.68 -22.64
N GLU A 42 -14.91 8.99 -22.79
CA GLU A 42 -14.81 7.56 -22.48
C GLU A 42 -15.05 7.31 -20.98
N ILE A 43 -14.44 8.12 -20.11
CA ILE A 43 -14.66 8.04 -18.66
C ILE A 43 -16.11 8.35 -18.30
N GLU A 44 -16.71 9.40 -18.86
CA GLU A 44 -18.12 9.74 -18.65
C GLU A 44 -19.04 8.59 -19.06
N ALA A 45 -18.80 7.99 -20.24
CA ALA A 45 -19.59 6.84 -20.70
C ALA A 45 -19.42 5.59 -19.80
N GLU A 46 -18.20 5.30 -19.32
CA GLU A 46 -17.96 4.20 -18.36
C GLU A 46 -18.68 4.43 -17.03
N LEU A 47 -18.64 5.67 -16.53
CA LEU A 47 -19.30 6.08 -15.29
C LEU A 47 -20.82 5.94 -15.42
N ASP A 48 -21.41 6.44 -16.50
CA ASP A 48 -22.86 6.33 -16.75
C ASP A 48 -23.30 4.87 -16.86
N ALA A 49 -22.48 4.01 -17.47
CA ALA A 49 -22.81 2.61 -17.69
C ALA A 49 -22.61 1.71 -16.45
N THR A 50 -21.58 1.99 -15.63
CA THR A 50 -21.13 1.05 -14.58
C THR A 50 -21.04 1.66 -13.19
N GLY A 51 -21.23 2.97 -13.04
CA GLY A 51 -21.02 3.71 -11.79
C GLY A 51 -19.53 3.85 -11.40
N THR A 52 -18.60 3.45 -12.26
CA THR A 52 -17.15 3.55 -12.05
C THR A 52 -16.42 3.59 -13.40
N TYR A 53 -15.08 3.66 -13.40
CA TYR A 53 -14.28 3.63 -14.63
C TYR A 53 -12.93 2.97 -14.35
N ARG A 54 -12.19 2.59 -15.40
CA ARG A 54 -10.82 2.05 -15.26
C ARG A 54 -9.80 3.00 -15.87
N GLN A 55 -8.85 3.42 -15.04
CA GLN A 55 -7.66 4.17 -15.49
C GLN A 55 -6.79 3.30 -16.42
N SER A 56 -6.15 3.91 -17.41
CA SER A 56 -5.03 3.27 -18.11
C SER A 56 -3.85 3.07 -17.15
N SER A 57 -2.91 2.19 -17.48
CA SER A 57 -1.70 2.00 -16.66
C SER A 57 -0.82 3.27 -16.62
N GLU A 58 -0.87 4.09 -17.67
CA GLU A 58 -0.18 5.39 -17.72
C GLU A 58 -0.82 6.41 -16.77
N GLU A 59 -2.16 6.50 -16.77
CA GLU A 59 -2.92 7.34 -15.84
C GLU A 59 -2.66 6.92 -14.39
N LEU A 60 -2.62 5.61 -14.12
CA LEU A 60 -2.33 5.06 -12.80
C LEU A 60 -0.92 5.44 -12.33
N CYS A 61 0.10 5.25 -13.18
CA CYS A 61 1.49 5.55 -12.85
C CYS A 61 1.71 7.04 -12.57
N LEU A 62 1.15 7.91 -13.42
CA LEU A 62 1.26 9.36 -13.23
C LEU A 62 0.46 9.82 -12.00
N GLY A 63 -0.73 9.28 -11.80
CA GLY A 63 -1.56 9.53 -10.61
C GLY A 63 -0.82 9.14 -9.32
N ALA A 64 -0.27 7.94 -9.26
CA ALA A 64 0.51 7.44 -8.12
C ALA A 64 1.68 8.36 -7.75
N ARG A 65 2.45 8.79 -8.77
CA ARG A 65 3.56 9.75 -8.61
C ARG A 65 3.10 11.08 -8.01
N ILE A 66 1.97 11.60 -8.49
CA ILE A 66 1.39 12.86 -8.00
C ILE A 66 0.84 12.68 -6.58
N ALA A 67 0.15 11.57 -6.29
CA ALA A 67 -0.35 11.27 -4.96
C ALA A 67 0.78 11.21 -3.93
N TRP A 68 1.89 10.56 -4.27
CA TRP A 68 3.05 10.52 -3.38
C TRP A 68 3.70 11.90 -3.20
N ARG A 69 3.87 12.68 -4.28
CA ARG A 69 4.32 14.08 -4.23
C ARG A 69 3.46 14.92 -3.27
N ASN A 70 2.16 14.65 -3.23
CA ASN A 70 1.19 15.41 -2.44
C ASN A 70 1.02 14.87 -1.01
N ASN A 71 1.68 13.77 -0.63
CA ASN A 71 1.61 13.26 0.73
C ASN A 71 2.35 14.22 1.69
N PRO A 72 1.65 14.92 2.60
CA PRO A 72 2.28 15.91 3.47
C PRO A 72 3.20 15.29 4.53
N GLN A 73 2.99 14.00 4.85
CA GLN A 73 3.75 13.27 5.88
C GLN A 73 5.04 12.64 5.32
N CYS A 74 5.24 12.63 3.99
CA CYS A 74 6.43 12.04 3.39
C CYS A 74 7.52 13.09 3.13
N ILE A 75 8.62 13.01 3.88
CA ILE A 75 9.81 13.84 3.65
C ILE A 75 10.49 13.45 2.32
N GLY A 76 10.48 12.16 1.95
CA GLY A 76 11.08 11.62 0.72
C GLY A 76 10.40 12.03 -0.58
N LYS A 77 9.28 12.78 -0.53
CA LYS A 77 8.49 13.19 -1.71
C LYS A 77 9.26 13.97 -2.78
N PHE A 78 10.45 14.48 -2.49
CA PHE A 78 11.30 15.15 -3.49
C PHE A 78 11.76 14.20 -4.60
N TYR A 79 11.81 12.88 -4.32
CA TYR A 79 12.19 11.85 -5.28
C TYR A 79 11.02 11.31 -6.12
N TRP A 80 9.84 11.94 -6.05
CA TRP A 80 8.59 11.45 -6.65
C TRP A 80 8.65 11.06 -8.14
N LYS A 81 9.54 11.69 -8.92
CA LYS A 81 9.72 11.35 -10.34
C LYS A 81 10.31 9.95 -10.55
N GLY A 82 11.06 9.45 -9.57
CA GLY A 82 11.68 8.13 -9.60
C GLY A 82 10.80 7.01 -9.06
N LEU A 83 9.57 7.30 -8.61
CA LEU A 83 8.65 6.27 -8.15
C LEU A 83 8.27 5.35 -9.31
N GLU A 84 8.51 4.07 -9.12
CA GLU A 84 8.05 3.01 -10.02
C GLU A 84 6.70 2.48 -9.55
N THR A 85 5.81 2.19 -10.49
CA THR A 85 4.46 1.71 -10.19
C THR A 85 4.23 0.37 -10.86
N ARG A 86 3.88 -0.65 -10.07
CA ARG A 86 3.41 -1.96 -10.53
C ARG A 86 1.90 -1.95 -10.58
N ASP A 87 1.37 -2.17 -11.78
CA ASP A 87 -0.07 -2.37 -11.98
C ASP A 87 -0.41 -3.82 -11.62
N CYS A 88 -0.96 -4.02 -10.42
CA CYS A 88 -1.37 -5.32 -9.90
C CYS A 88 -2.90 -5.41 -9.77
N ARG A 89 -3.65 -4.55 -10.49
CA ARG A 89 -5.11 -4.42 -10.33
C ARG A 89 -5.89 -5.69 -10.69
N ASP A 90 -5.30 -6.53 -11.54
CA ASP A 90 -5.91 -7.78 -12.02
C ASP A 90 -5.48 -8.99 -11.15
N VAL A 91 -4.53 -8.81 -10.21
CA VAL A 91 -4.04 -9.89 -9.33
C VAL A 91 -5.14 -10.29 -8.34
N GLY A 92 -5.58 -11.55 -8.42
CA GLY A 92 -6.62 -12.12 -7.55
C GLY A 92 -8.02 -11.55 -7.80
N ALA A 93 -8.20 -10.69 -8.82
CA ALA A 93 -9.43 -9.94 -9.05
C ALA A 93 -10.63 -10.82 -9.44
N ASP A 94 -10.39 -12.00 -10.02
CA ASP A 94 -11.44 -12.86 -10.60
C ASP A 94 -12.02 -13.93 -9.67
N GLY A 95 -11.56 -14.06 -8.43
CA GLY A 95 -12.05 -15.16 -7.58
C GLY A 95 -11.48 -15.25 -6.17
N GLY A 96 -10.69 -14.28 -5.74
CA GLY A 96 -10.30 -14.14 -4.35
C GLY A 96 -9.28 -15.16 -3.86
N ASP A 97 -8.36 -15.67 -4.69
CA ASP A 97 -7.22 -16.38 -4.12
C ASP A 97 -6.24 -15.38 -3.48
N GLU A 98 -6.23 -15.32 -2.15
CA GLU A 98 -5.31 -14.52 -1.37
C GLU A 98 -3.84 -14.91 -1.63
N SER A 99 -3.57 -16.12 -2.14
CA SER A 99 -2.21 -16.58 -2.46
C SER A 99 -1.60 -15.80 -3.62
N ALA A 100 -2.39 -15.45 -4.65
CA ALA A 100 -1.90 -14.60 -5.74
C ALA A 100 -1.53 -13.18 -5.26
N LEU A 101 -2.32 -12.62 -4.32
CA LEU A 101 -1.99 -11.36 -3.67
C LEU A 101 -0.70 -11.50 -2.85
N PHE A 102 -0.57 -12.58 -2.07
CA PHE A 102 0.62 -12.87 -1.29
C PHE A 102 1.88 -12.92 -2.16
N GLU A 103 1.89 -13.69 -3.24
CA GLU A 103 3.03 -13.78 -4.15
C GLU A 103 3.41 -12.40 -4.73
N ALA A 104 2.42 -11.59 -5.13
CA ALA A 104 2.67 -10.25 -5.64
C ALA A 104 3.26 -9.29 -4.59
N LEU A 105 2.88 -9.45 -3.31
CA LEU A 105 3.44 -8.72 -2.16
C LEU A 105 4.87 -9.18 -1.84
N VAL A 106 5.15 -10.48 -1.89
CA VAL A 106 6.50 -11.02 -1.74
C VAL A 106 7.41 -10.51 -2.86
N ASP A 107 6.93 -10.51 -4.10
CA ASP A 107 7.66 -9.94 -5.23
C ASP A 107 7.89 -8.44 -5.07
N HIS A 108 6.96 -7.71 -4.44
CA HIS A 108 7.16 -6.30 -4.13
C HIS A 108 8.37 -6.13 -3.21
N LEU A 109 8.46 -6.92 -2.13
CA LEU A 109 9.59 -6.87 -1.19
C LEU A 109 10.92 -7.21 -1.87
N ARG A 110 10.95 -8.25 -2.72
CA ARG A 110 12.15 -8.64 -3.47
C ARG A 110 12.62 -7.54 -4.42
N LEU A 111 11.69 -6.96 -5.19
CA LEU A 111 11.98 -5.88 -6.14
C LEU A 111 12.40 -4.59 -5.43
N ALA A 112 11.76 -4.28 -4.30
CA ALA A 112 12.11 -3.15 -3.45
C ALA A 112 13.52 -3.29 -2.88
N TRP A 113 13.90 -4.49 -2.39
CA TRP A 113 15.22 -4.73 -1.81
C TRP A 113 16.36 -4.54 -2.79
N ASN A 114 16.23 -5.10 -4.01
CA ASN A 114 17.18 -4.93 -5.12
C ASN A 114 18.66 -5.12 -4.69
N GLY A 115 18.92 -6.20 -3.93
CA GLY A 115 20.27 -6.54 -3.45
C GLY A 115 20.91 -5.46 -2.56
N GLY A 116 20.11 -4.73 -1.79
CA GLY A 116 20.54 -3.61 -0.94
C GLY A 116 20.49 -2.24 -1.61
N LYS A 117 20.24 -2.18 -2.93
CA LYS A 117 20.02 -0.92 -3.66
C LYS A 117 18.53 -0.60 -3.71
N VAL A 118 18.02 -0.36 -2.52
CA VAL A 118 16.61 -0.17 -2.20
C VAL A 118 15.89 0.78 -3.19
N ARG A 119 14.82 0.31 -3.86
CA ARG A 119 14.12 1.00 -4.98
C ARG A 119 12.76 1.55 -4.58
N MET A 120 12.43 2.80 -4.88
CA MET A 120 11.11 3.37 -4.60
C MET A 120 10.03 2.71 -5.47
N LEU A 121 9.12 1.97 -4.85
CA LEU A 121 8.19 1.09 -5.54
C LEU A 121 6.80 1.16 -4.91
N LEU A 122 5.79 1.31 -5.75
CA LEU A 122 4.38 1.20 -5.38
C LEU A 122 3.76 0.04 -6.15
N SER A 123 3.11 -0.91 -5.48
CA SER A 123 2.23 -1.88 -6.15
C SER A 123 0.78 -1.49 -5.91
N VAL A 124 -0.04 -1.40 -6.96
CA VAL A 124 -1.45 -1.02 -6.83
C VAL A 124 -2.34 -2.22 -7.16
N PHE A 125 -3.12 -2.68 -6.18
CA PHE A 125 -4.05 -3.81 -6.32
C PHE A 125 -5.46 -3.34 -6.70
N ALA A 126 -6.42 -4.27 -6.77
CA ALA A 126 -7.76 -3.98 -7.26
C ALA A 126 -8.42 -2.80 -6.51
N PRO A 127 -9.06 -1.85 -7.23
CA PRO A 127 -9.80 -0.77 -6.59
C PRO A 127 -11.07 -1.29 -5.91
N THR A 128 -11.61 -0.48 -5.01
CA THR A 128 -13.00 -0.62 -4.57
C THR A 128 -13.94 -0.25 -5.71
N ARG A 129 -14.86 -1.16 -6.05
CA ARG A 129 -15.95 -0.96 -7.00
C ARG A 129 -17.30 -0.98 -6.26
N PRO A 130 -18.38 -0.41 -6.83
CA PRO A 130 -19.70 -0.40 -6.20
C PRO A 130 -20.21 -1.80 -5.78
N ASP A 131 -19.89 -2.82 -6.57
CA ASP A 131 -20.30 -4.21 -6.38
C ASP A 131 -19.22 -5.10 -5.75
N ARG A 132 -17.97 -4.61 -5.70
CA ARG A 132 -16.81 -5.41 -5.28
C ARG A 132 -15.80 -4.55 -4.52
N PRO A 133 -15.81 -4.58 -3.18
CA PRO A 133 -14.76 -3.96 -2.38
C PRO A 133 -13.37 -4.56 -2.67
N GLY A 134 -12.33 -3.73 -2.66
CA GLY A 134 -10.96 -4.18 -2.91
C GLY A 134 -10.35 -4.97 -1.74
N PRO A 135 -9.21 -5.65 -1.96
CA PRO A 135 -8.55 -6.45 -0.93
C PRO A 135 -7.89 -5.57 0.14
N ARG A 136 -7.60 -6.17 1.30
CA ARG A 136 -6.87 -5.51 2.38
C ARG A 136 -5.80 -6.43 2.97
N VAL A 137 -4.73 -5.80 3.44
CA VAL A 137 -3.75 -6.40 4.35
C VAL A 137 -3.96 -5.76 5.72
N TRP A 138 -4.04 -6.54 6.79
CA TRP A 138 -4.25 -5.96 8.13
C TRP A 138 -2.97 -5.31 8.67
N ASN A 139 -1.81 -5.80 8.25
CA ASN A 139 -0.51 -5.31 8.66
C ASN A 139 -0.34 -3.83 8.24
N GLY A 140 0.15 -3.01 9.18
CA GLY A 140 0.49 -1.61 8.90
C GLY A 140 1.66 -1.46 7.93
N GLN A 141 2.61 -2.39 8.03
CA GLN A 141 3.72 -2.56 7.10
C GLN A 141 3.86 -4.04 6.76
N LEU A 142 4.38 -4.37 5.57
CA LEU A 142 4.54 -5.76 5.15
C LEU A 142 5.52 -6.54 6.03
N ILE A 143 6.59 -5.90 6.50
CA ILE A 143 7.55 -6.51 7.43
C ILE A 143 7.43 -5.82 8.78
N ARG A 144 7.01 -6.55 9.81
CA ARG A 144 7.07 -6.14 11.22
C ARG A 144 7.36 -7.34 12.10
N TYR A 145 7.95 -7.07 13.26
CA TYR A 145 8.14 -8.07 14.30
C TYR A 145 6.89 -8.18 15.18
N ALA A 146 6.68 -9.36 15.75
CA ALA A 146 5.61 -9.64 16.68
C ALA A 146 5.88 -9.03 18.06
N GLY A 147 4.80 -8.78 18.80
CA GLY A 147 4.81 -8.28 20.18
C GLY A 147 4.03 -9.22 21.08
N TYR A 148 4.72 -9.94 21.97
CA TYR A 148 4.11 -10.91 22.88
C TYR A 148 3.97 -10.31 24.27
N ARG A 149 2.72 -9.97 24.65
CA ARG A 149 2.38 -9.56 26.01
C ARG A 149 2.59 -10.72 26.99
N GLN A 150 3.38 -10.46 28.03
CA GLN A 150 3.71 -11.41 29.09
C GLN A 150 2.72 -11.30 30.25
N HIS A 151 2.73 -12.29 31.14
CA HIS A 151 1.83 -12.34 32.31
C HIS A 151 2.04 -11.17 33.28
N ASP A 152 3.26 -10.64 33.37
CA ASP A 152 3.65 -9.51 34.23
C ASP A 152 3.38 -8.14 33.59
N GLY A 153 2.81 -8.12 32.38
CA GLY A 153 2.51 -6.91 31.61
C GLY A 153 3.66 -6.41 30.74
N SER A 154 4.85 -7.02 30.81
CA SER A 154 5.95 -6.73 29.89
C SER A 154 5.63 -7.23 28.46
N VAL A 155 6.39 -6.77 27.48
CA VAL A 155 6.26 -7.21 26.07
C VAL A 155 7.60 -7.71 25.58
N VAL A 156 7.60 -8.90 24.98
CA VAL A 156 8.73 -9.44 24.21
C VAL A 156 8.52 -9.10 22.74
N GLY A 157 9.52 -8.51 22.10
CA GLY A 157 9.43 -8.04 20.72
C GLY A 157 8.88 -6.62 20.62
N ASP A 158 7.99 -6.37 19.66
CA ASP A 158 7.55 -5.03 19.27
C ASP A 158 6.22 -4.63 19.95
N PRO A 159 6.23 -3.65 20.89
CA PRO A 159 5.00 -3.23 21.58
C PRO A 159 3.91 -2.66 20.66
N GLU A 160 4.28 -2.11 19.50
CA GLU A 160 3.31 -1.53 18.55
C GLU A 160 2.43 -2.60 17.89
N THR A 161 2.91 -3.85 17.83
CA THR A 161 2.23 -4.92 17.11
C THR A 161 1.52 -5.93 18.01
N VAL A 162 1.39 -5.66 19.31
CA VAL A 162 0.76 -6.59 20.27
C VAL A 162 -0.65 -6.97 19.84
N ASP A 163 -1.50 -6.00 19.49
CA ASP A 163 -2.90 -6.28 19.12
C ASP A 163 -3.00 -7.12 17.84
N LEU A 164 -2.13 -6.85 16.86
CA LEU A 164 -2.04 -7.65 15.64
C LEU A 164 -1.51 -9.05 15.93
N THR A 165 -0.48 -9.16 16.79
CA THR A 165 0.13 -10.42 17.20
C THR A 165 -0.90 -11.31 17.88
N GLU A 166 -1.66 -10.78 18.83
CA GLU A 166 -2.75 -11.51 19.49
C GLU A 166 -3.85 -11.93 18.51
N ALA A 167 -4.17 -11.09 17.53
CA ALA A 167 -5.14 -11.44 16.49
C ALA A 167 -4.65 -12.61 15.62
N VAL A 168 -3.40 -12.59 15.15
CA VAL A 168 -2.88 -13.68 14.31
C VAL A 168 -2.68 -14.99 15.11
N LEU A 169 -2.32 -14.91 16.38
CA LEU A 169 -2.27 -16.09 17.27
C LEU A 169 -3.66 -16.74 17.42
N ARG A 170 -4.73 -15.94 17.56
CA ARG A 170 -6.12 -16.44 17.58
C ARG A 170 -6.56 -17.07 16.25
N LEU A 171 -6.02 -16.57 15.13
CA LEU A 171 -6.23 -17.14 13.80
C LEU A 171 -5.39 -18.41 13.54
N GLY A 172 -4.61 -18.86 14.52
CA GLY A 172 -3.86 -20.11 14.46
C GLY A 172 -2.39 -19.96 14.07
N TRP A 173 -1.89 -18.74 13.88
CA TRP A 173 -0.45 -18.51 13.72
C TRP A 173 0.32 -18.96 14.96
N ARG A 174 1.54 -19.46 14.77
CA ARG A 174 2.43 -19.88 15.85
C ARG A 174 3.79 -19.23 15.69
N GLY A 175 4.00 -18.14 16.41
CA GLY A 175 5.32 -17.54 16.58
C GLY A 175 6.25 -18.39 17.43
N ARG A 176 7.53 -18.05 17.45
CA ARG A 176 8.56 -18.69 18.29
C ARG A 176 8.64 -18.06 19.68
N GLY A 177 7.99 -16.90 19.88
CA GLY A 177 8.03 -16.11 21.11
C GLY A 177 9.30 -15.30 21.27
N THR A 178 9.96 -14.90 20.17
CA THR A 178 11.22 -14.14 20.21
C THR A 178 11.01 -12.66 19.91
N GLU A 179 12.03 -11.85 20.21
CA GLU A 179 12.02 -10.40 19.98
C GLU A 179 11.90 -10.00 18.49
N TYR A 180 12.19 -10.93 17.58
CA TYR A 180 12.31 -10.67 16.14
C TYR A 180 11.55 -11.69 15.30
N ASP A 181 10.46 -12.25 15.84
CA ASP A 181 9.57 -13.09 15.05
C ASP A 181 8.84 -12.22 14.03
N VAL A 182 9.06 -12.48 12.73
CA VAL A 182 8.38 -11.77 11.66
C VAL A 182 6.91 -12.20 11.62
N LEU A 183 6.00 -11.21 11.67
CA LEU A 183 4.57 -11.47 11.58
C LEU A 183 4.17 -12.01 10.19
N PRO A 184 3.16 -12.89 10.10
CA PRO A 184 2.59 -13.29 8.82
C PRO A 184 1.83 -12.11 8.22
N LEU A 185 1.68 -12.11 6.90
CA LEU A 185 0.71 -11.23 6.25
C LEU A 185 -0.70 -11.76 6.48
N VAL A 186 -1.60 -10.88 6.93
CA VAL A 186 -3.02 -11.18 7.04
C VAL A 186 -3.74 -10.57 5.85
N ILE A 187 -4.06 -11.39 4.86
CA ILE A 187 -4.69 -10.98 3.60
C ILE A 187 -6.17 -11.33 3.65
N GLN A 188 -7.01 -10.38 3.30
CA GLN A 188 -8.46 -10.57 3.34
C GLN A 188 -9.14 -9.90 2.15
N TRP A 189 -9.97 -10.67 1.45
CA TRP A 189 -11.01 -10.13 0.58
C TRP A 189 -12.27 -9.82 1.40
N PRO A 190 -12.94 -8.67 1.19
CA PRO A 190 -14.16 -8.35 1.93
C PRO A 190 -15.24 -9.43 1.77
N GLY A 191 -15.86 -9.81 2.88
CA GLY A 191 -16.83 -10.91 2.96
C GLY A 191 -16.22 -12.31 3.08
N ARG A 192 -14.89 -12.43 3.15
CA ARG A 192 -14.17 -13.70 3.36
C ARG A 192 -13.39 -13.69 4.67
N GLU A 193 -13.11 -14.89 5.19
CA GLU A 193 -12.20 -15.06 6.32
C GLU A 193 -10.78 -14.62 5.94
N PRO A 194 -10.03 -13.99 6.86
CA PRO A 194 -8.64 -13.63 6.63
C PRO A 194 -7.77 -14.89 6.50
N ARG A 195 -6.76 -14.83 5.64
CA ARG A 195 -5.74 -15.87 5.50
C ARG A 195 -4.37 -15.36 5.91
N LEU A 196 -3.65 -16.23 6.60
CA LEU A 196 -2.30 -15.98 7.09
C LEU A 196 -1.27 -16.55 6.12
N PHE A 197 -0.25 -15.77 5.80
CA PHE A 197 0.87 -16.20 4.97
C PHE A 197 2.20 -15.79 5.62
N ASP A 198 3.04 -16.77 5.95
CA ASP A 198 4.38 -16.49 6.46
C ASP A 198 5.27 -15.97 5.33
N LEU A 199 5.96 -14.86 5.58
CA LEU A 199 6.92 -14.30 4.61
C LEU A 199 8.12 -15.24 4.43
N PRO A 200 8.55 -15.50 3.19
CA PRO A 200 9.73 -16.31 2.97
C PRO A 200 10.99 -15.52 3.39
N PRO A 201 12.03 -16.17 3.96
CA PRO A 201 13.19 -15.46 4.51
C PRO A 201 13.93 -14.55 3.52
N ASP A 202 13.90 -14.88 2.23
CA ASP A 202 14.56 -14.09 1.17
C ASP A 202 13.82 -12.78 0.85
N ALA A 203 12.56 -12.63 1.27
CA ALA A 203 11.79 -11.40 1.16
C ALA A 203 11.90 -10.49 2.39
N VAL A 204 12.64 -10.92 3.42
CA VAL A 204 12.79 -10.20 4.69
C VAL A 204 14.27 -9.88 4.95
N PRO A 205 14.88 -8.94 4.22
CA PRO A 205 16.25 -8.54 4.50
C PRO A 205 16.32 -7.87 5.87
N GLU A 206 17.20 -8.36 6.73
CA GLU A 206 17.49 -7.79 8.05
C GLU A 206 18.92 -7.24 8.10
N VAL A 207 19.10 -6.15 8.84
CA VAL A 207 20.40 -5.56 9.14
C VAL A 207 20.69 -5.75 10.63
N ARG A 208 21.85 -6.32 10.95
CA ARG A 208 22.36 -6.34 12.32
C ARG A 208 22.96 -4.99 12.65
N ILE A 209 22.65 -4.48 13.84
CA ILE A 209 23.09 -3.17 14.28
C ILE A 209 24.36 -3.35 15.11
N SER A 210 25.45 -2.74 14.65
CA SER A 210 26.73 -2.68 15.35
C SER A 210 27.21 -1.22 15.42
N HIS A 211 28.16 -0.94 16.31
CA HIS A 211 28.75 0.38 16.44
C HIS A 211 30.22 0.34 15.96
N PRO A 212 30.66 1.28 15.11
CA PRO A 212 32.01 1.25 14.53
C PRO A 212 33.13 1.28 15.60
N ASP A 213 32.94 2.09 16.64
CA ASP A 213 33.94 2.27 17.70
C ASP A 213 33.66 1.48 18.99
N TYR A 214 32.50 0.83 19.09
CA TYR A 214 32.05 0.17 20.33
C TYR A 214 31.66 -1.29 20.04
N PRO A 215 32.64 -2.22 20.00
CA PRO A 215 32.39 -3.63 19.70
C PRO A 215 31.40 -4.32 20.65
N TRP A 216 31.21 -3.78 21.86
CA TRP A 216 30.24 -4.30 22.81
C TRP A 216 28.79 -4.17 22.33
N PHE A 217 28.51 -3.24 21.43
CA PHE A 217 27.16 -2.96 20.95
C PHE A 217 26.58 -4.15 20.17
N GLU A 218 27.40 -4.88 19.41
CA GLU A 218 26.97 -6.07 18.67
C GLU A 218 26.44 -7.17 19.60
N ARG A 219 26.91 -7.22 20.86
CA ARG A 219 26.42 -8.19 21.87
C ARG A 219 24.99 -7.93 22.33
N LEU A 220 24.41 -6.76 22.02
CA LEU A 220 23.00 -6.50 22.25
C LEU A 220 22.10 -7.30 21.30
N GLY A 221 22.64 -7.87 20.21
CA GLY A 221 21.87 -8.69 19.27
C GLY A 221 20.81 -7.92 18.49
N LEU A 222 20.90 -6.58 18.44
CA LEU A 222 19.91 -5.72 17.81
C LEU A 222 19.90 -5.92 16.29
N ARG A 223 18.70 -5.98 15.73
CA ARG A 223 18.48 -6.04 14.28
C ARG A 223 17.19 -5.34 13.89
N TRP A 224 17.11 -5.00 12.61
CA TRP A 224 15.91 -4.39 12.03
C TRP A 224 15.75 -4.84 10.58
N HIS A 225 14.51 -4.85 10.07
CA HIS A 225 14.27 -5.07 8.64
C HIS A 225 14.83 -3.89 7.83
N ALA A 226 15.36 -4.17 6.64
CA ALA A 226 16.24 -3.23 5.96
C ALA A 226 15.53 -2.01 5.33
N PHE A 227 14.22 -2.13 5.05
CA PHE A 227 13.42 -1.04 4.51
C PHE A 227 11.95 -1.17 4.96
N PRO A 228 11.26 -0.05 5.24
CA PRO A 228 9.84 -0.09 5.58
C PRO A 228 9.01 -0.29 4.30
N THR A 229 7.89 -1.01 4.39
CA THR A 229 6.90 -1.07 3.30
C THR A 229 5.52 -0.87 3.88
N ILE A 230 4.97 0.33 3.73
CA ILE A 230 3.68 0.73 4.30
C ILE A 230 2.57 0.05 3.49
N SER A 231 1.61 -0.59 4.15
CA SER A 231 0.54 -1.38 3.49
C SER A 231 -0.89 -1.01 3.88
N ASN A 232 -1.07 -0.15 4.88
CA ASN A 232 -2.39 0.25 5.41
C ASN A 232 -2.90 1.61 4.91
N GLN A 233 -2.27 2.20 3.90
CA GLN A 233 -2.70 3.45 3.30
C GLN A 233 -3.57 3.18 2.06
N VAL A 234 -4.62 3.99 1.91
CA VAL A 234 -5.48 3.98 0.72
C VAL A 234 -4.93 4.97 -0.29
N LEU A 235 -4.66 4.50 -1.51
CA LEU A 235 -4.35 5.37 -2.63
C LEU A 235 -5.65 5.83 -3.29
N GLU A 236 -5.86 7.14 -3.39
CA GLU A 236 -7.01 7.73 -4.07
C GLU A 236 -6.56 8.48 -5.33
N LEU A 237 -7.11 8.12 -6.49
CA LEU A 237 -6.74 8.69 -7.79
C LEU A 237 -8.00 8.90 -8.62
N GLY A 238 -8.34 10.16 -8.93
CA GLY A 238 -9.47 10.50 -9.79
C GLY A 238 -10.82 9.93 -9.32
N GLY A 239 -11.05 9.92 -8.01
CA GLY A 239 -12.26 9.35 -7.41
C GLY A 239 -12.26 7.83 -7.24
N LEU A 240 -11.26 7.12 -7.76
CA LEU A 240 -11.06 5.69 -7.49
C LEU A 240 -10.27 5.48 -6.20
N ARG A 241 -10.67 4.48 -5.40
CA ARG A 241 -10.01 4.13 -4.14
C ARG A 241 -9.35 2.76 -4.24
N TYR A 242 -8.04 2.71 -4.01
CA TYR A 242 -7.21 1.52 -3.99
C TYR A 242 -6.84 1.18 -2.53
N PRO A 243 -7.57 0.26 -1.89
CA PRO A 243 -7.42 -0.02 -0.45
C PRO A 243 -6.10 -0.74 -0.10
N LEU A 244 -5.48 -1.39 -1.08
CA LEU A 244 -4.17 -2.03 -0.94
C LEU A 244 -3.23 -1.48 -2.00
N ALA A 245 -2.31 -0.62 -1.58
CA ALA A 245 -1.31 -0.01 -2.43
C ALA A 245 0.03 0.12 -1.71
N PRO A 246 0.72 -1.00 -1.39
CA PRO A 246 1.94 -0.95 -0.60
C PRO A 246 3.04 -0.13 -1.27
N LEU A 247 3.68 0.71 -0.46
CA LEU A 247 4.73 1.65 -0.86
C LEU A 247 5.99 1.44 -0.01
N HIS A 248 7.13 1.39 -0.69
CA HIS A 248 8.46 1.55 -0.12
C HIS A 248 9.17 2.74 -0.79
#